data_AF-A0A2V8N0K4-F1
#
_entry.id   AF-A0A2V8N0K4-F1
#
_cell.length_a   1.000
_cell.length_b   1.000
_cell.length_c   1.000
_cell.angle_alpha   90.00
_cell.angle_beta   90.00
_cell.angle_gamma   90.00
#
_symmetry.space_group_name_H-M   'P 1'
#
loop_
_entity.id
_entity.type
_entity.pdbx_description
1 polymer ?
#
loop_
_entity_poly.entity_id
_entity_poly.type
_entity_poly.pdbx_seq_one_letter_code
_entity_poly.pdbx_strand_id
1 'polypeptide(L)'
;MKTQSIYMQWAKNRPQVKYDLALSGILNLPWAELDAKLADIDLNGDNSYGYQPLVNALAAHCEVDPESLVTISGGTSMANHLAMAAAIEHGDEILIEQPTYEPLLAVAQYF
;
A
#
# COMPACT_ATOMS: atom_id res chain seq x y z
N MET A 1 1.78 6.53 -23.82
CA MET A 1 0.74 6.64 -22.75
C MET A 1 1.31 7.44 -21.60
N LYS A 2 0.51 8.32 -20.97
CA LYS A 2 0.93 9.01 -19.73
C LYS A 2 0.67 8.07 -18.56
N THR A 3 1.66 7.29 -18.17
CA THR A 3 1.60 6.32 -17.05
C THR A 3 1.83 6.99 -15.68
N GLN A 4 1.58 8.29 -15.57
CA GLN A 4 1.88 9.08 -14.39
C GLN A 4 0.58 9.49 -13.70
N SER A 5 0.50 9.22 -12.40
CA SER A 5 -0.61 9.69 -11.57
C SER A 5 -0.51 11.20 -11.37
N ILE A 6 -1.50 11.94 -11.89
CA ILE A 6 -1.59 13.40 -11.72
C ILE A 6 -1.86 13.72 -10.24
N TYR A 7 -2.69 12.92 -9.59
CA TYR A 7 -2.98 13.05 -8.16
C TYR A 7 -1.70 12.93 -7.33
N MET A 8 -0.88 11.89 -7.55
CA MET A 8 0.35 11.71 -6.77
C MET A 8 1.39 12.78 -7.06
N GLN A 9 1.46 13.31 -8.28
CA GLN A 9 2.31 14.47 -8.57
C GLN A 9 1.87 15.69 -7.78
N TRP A 10 0.57 15.99 -7.73
CA TRP A 10 0.06 17.07 -6.89
C TRP A 10 0.30 16.80 -5.41
N ALA A 11 -0.03 15.61 -4.91
CA ALA A 11 0.07 15.27 -3.49
C ALA A 11 1.50 15.39 -2.95
N LYS A 12 2.51 15.05 -3.78
CA LYS A 12 3.93 15.16 -3.43
C LYS A 12 4.52 16.56 -3.57
N ASN A 13 3.95 17.41 -4.43
CA ASN A 13 4.52 18.71 -4.77
C ASN A 13 3.66 19.90 -4.32
N ARG A 14 2.49 19.66 -3.72
CA ARG A 14 1.63 20.74 -3.23
C ARG A 14 2.35 21.55 -2.14
N PRO A 15 2.13 22.88 -2.09
CA PRO A 15 2.75 23.72 -1.08
C PRO A 15 2.39 23.26 0.34
N GLN A 16 3.34 23.35 1.27
CA GLN A 16 3.04 23.19 2.68
C GLN A 16 2.24 24.40 3.16
N VAL A 17 1.11 24.14 3.80
CA VAL A 17 0.19 25.16 4.32
C VAL A 17 0.04 25.01 5.82
N LYS A 18 -0.30 26.11 6.50
CA LYS A 18 -0.47 26.13 7.96
C LYS A 18 -1.60 25.21 8.44
N TYR A 19 -2.69 25.15 7.67
CA TYR A 19 -3.87 24.35 7.97
C TYR A 19 -4.12 23.44 6.77
N ASP A 20 -3.51 22.26 6.80
CA ASP A 20 -3.68 21.27 5.74
C ASP A 20 -4.85 20.34 6.07
N LEU A 21 -5.93 20.45 5.29
CA LEU A 21 -7.15 19.65 5.44
C LEU A 21 -7.34 18.65 4.29
N ALA A 22 -6.29 18.40 3.48
CA ALA A 22 -6.41 17.53 2.31
C ALA A 22 -5.95 16.08 2.55
N LEU A 23 -5.50 15.74 3.77
CA LEU A 23 -5.15 14.37 4.14
C LEU A 23 -6.43 13.53 4.31
N SER A 24 -6.50 12.38 3.64
CA SER A 24 -7.57 11.40 3.81
C SER A 24 -7.28 10.35 4.88
N GLY A 25 -6.02 10.25 5.33
CA GLY A 25 -5.58 9.35 6.39
C GLY A 25 -5.64 9.96 7.79
N ILE A 26 -5.10 9.22 8.76
CA ILE A 26 -4.91 9.68 10.13
C ILE A 26 -3.49 10.22 10.34
N LEU A 27 -3.27 10.91 11.46
CA LEU A 27 -1.94 11.35 11.87
C LEU A 27 -1.04 10.16 12.16
N ASN A 28 0.26 10.30 11.82
CA ASN A 28 1.25 9.28 12.10
C ASN A 28 1.40 9.08 13.61
N LEU A 29 1.51 7.82 14.05
CA LEU A 29 1.82 7.46 15.43
C LEU A 29 3.32 7.72 15.70
N PRO A 30 3.68 8.63 16.63
CA PRO A 30 5.08 8.86 16.99
C PRO A 30 5.69 7.61 17.64
N TRP A 31 6.99 7.38 17.41
CA TRP A 31 7.71 6.25 18.02
C TRP A 31 7.56 6.21 19.56
N ALA A 32 7.60 7.37 20.21
CA ALA A 32 7.45 7.49 21.66
C ALA A 32 6.08 7.02 22.19
N GLU A 33 5.07 6.94 21.32
CA GLU A 33 3.70 6.50 21.66
C GLU A 33 3.44 5.04 21.25
N LEU A 34 4.34 4.41 20.49
CA LEU A 34 4.20 3.03 19.99
C LEU A 34 4.37 1.97 21.10
N ASP A 35 4.85 2.36 22.29
CA ASP A 35 5.21 1.46 23.41
C ASP A 35 6.13 0.30 23.00
N ALA A 36 7.06 0.58 22.06
CA ALA A 36 8.05 -0.37 21.58
C ALA A 36 9.46 0.04 22.00
N LYS A 37 10.31 -0.95 22.27
CA LYS A 37 11.74 -0.77 22.56
C LYS A 37 12.55 -1.15 21.34
N LEU A 38 13.71 -0.51 21.18
CA LEU A 38 14.63 -0.89 20.10
C LEU A 38 15.09 -2.35 20.23
N ALA A 39 15.14 -2.88 21.45
CA ALA A 39 15.46 -4.29 21.71
C ALA A 39 14.37 -5.27 21.21
N ASP A 40 13.17 -4.78 20.88
CA ASP A 40 12.08 -5.59 20.32
C ASP A 40 12.23 -5.75 18.79
N ILE A 41 13.17 -5.02 18.17
CA ILE A 41 13.42 -5.03 16.73
C ILE A 41 14.71 -5.77 16.44
N ASP A 42 14.62 -6.91 15.74
CA ASP A 42 15.77 -7.52 15.07
C ASP A 42 15.85 -6.99 13.63
N LEU A 43 17.06 -6.67 13.18
CA LEU A 43 17.33 -6.25 11.81
C LEU A 43 17.43 -7.44 10.86
N ASN A 44 17.60 -8.65 11.40
CA ASN A 44 17.71 -9.89 10.65
C ASN A 44 16.66 -10.89 11.12
N GLY A 45 16.29 -11.82 10.26
CA GLY A 45 15.33 -12.87 10.58
C GLY A 45 14.87 -13.58 9.32
N ASP A 46 14.19 -14.71 9.50
CA ASP A 46 13.52 -15.35 8.38
C ASP A 46 12.32 -14.52 7.95
N ASN A 47 12.38 -14.06 6.70
CA ASN A 47 11.37 -13.20 6.08
C ASN A 47 11.19 -13.57 4.60
N SER A 48 11.59 -14.78 4.20
CA SER A 48 11.64 -15.20 2.80
C SER A 48 10.27 -15.17 2.12
N TYR A 49 9.21 -15.46 2.88
CA TYR A 49 7.81 -15.40 2.46
C TYR A 49 6.98 -14.46 3.36
N GLY A 50 7.64 -13.45 3.93
CA GLY A 50 7.05 -12.56 4.93
C GLY A 50 7.31 -13.01 6.36
N TYR A 51 7.16 -12.07 7.30
CA TYR A 51 7.43 -12.30 8.71
C TYR A 51 6.25 -13.05 9.33
N GLN A 52 6.44 -14.33 9.66
CA GLN A 52 5.34 -15.24 10.01
C GLN A 52 4.41 -14.72 11.12
N PRO A 53 4.89 -14.08 12.20
CA PRO A 53 4.00 -13.50 13.21
C PRO A 53 3.07 -12.42 12.65
N LEU A 54 3.56 -11.58 11.73
CA LEU A 54 2.74 -10.58 11.05
C LEU A 54 1.74 -11.22 10.10
N VAL A 55 2.18 -12.21 9.30
CA VAL A 55 1.31 -12.96 8.39
C VAL A 55 0.14 -13.59 9.15
N ASN A 56 0.42 -14.31 10.24
CA ASN A 56 -0.62 -14.95 11.05
C ASN A 56 -1.59 -13.93 11.67
N ALA A 57 -1.08 -12.79 12.16
CA ALA A 57 -1.92 -11.74 12.74
C ALA A 57 -2.85 -11.09 11.70
N LEU A 58 -2.33 -10.82 10.50
CA LEU A 58 -3.12 -10.29 9.38
C LEU A 58 -4.14 -11.32 8.88
N ALA A 59 -3.78 -12.61 8.83
CA ALA A 59 -4.67 -13.67 8.37
C ALA A 59 -5.88 -13.80 9.29
N ALA A 60 -5.63 -13.77 10.60
CA ALA A 60 -6.67 -13.74 11.61
C ALA A 60 -7.52 -12.46 11.52
N HIS A 61 -6.91 -11.29 11.29
CA HIS A 61 -7.64 -10.02 11.17
C HIS A 61 -8.53 -9.94 9.92
N CYS A 62 -8.05 -10.49 8.80
CA CYS A 62 -8.75 -10.50 7.52
C CYS A 62 -9.65 -11.72 7.32
N GLU A 63 -9.64 -12.68 8.26
CA GLU A 63 -10.37 -13.95 8.20
C GLU A 63 -10.06 -14.80 6.95
N VAL A 64 -8.77 -14.89 6.60
CA VAL A 64 -8.26 -15.64 5.44
C VAL A 64 -7.20 -16.68 5.85
N ASP A 65 -6.93 -17.64 4.96
CA ASP A 65 -5.80 -18.57 5.14
C ASP A 65 -4.47 -17.80 5.07
N PRO A 66 -3.49 -18.08 5.96
CA PRO A 66 -2.14 -17.48 5.87
C PRO A 66 -1.47 -17.61 4.49
N GLU A 67 -1.72 -18.67 3.74
CA GLU A 67 -1.19 -18.86 2.38
C GLU A 67 -1.76 -17.86 1.36
N SER A 68 -2.89 -17.21 1.69
CA SER A 68 -3.50 -16.16 0.86
C SER A 68 -2.89 -14.78 1.08
N LEU A 69 -1.92 -14.64 1.99
CA LEU A 69 -1.30 -13.36 2.31
C LEU A 69 0.05 -13.18 1.64
N VAL A 70 0.24 -11.99 1.07
CA VAL A 70 1.52 -11.52 0.55
C VAL A 70 1.84 -10.19 1.22
N THR A 71 2.90 -10.16 2.03
CA THR A 71 3.39 -8.91 2.62
C THR A 71 4.28 -8.16 1.65
N ILE A 72 4.06 -6.86 1.49
CA ILE A 72 4.75 -6.03 0.49
C ILE A 72 5.33 -4.78 1.17
N SER A 73 6.57 -4.44 0.84
CA SER A 73 7.17 -3.17 1.20
C SER A 73 6.68 -2.05 0.27
N GLY A 74 6.46 -0.84 0.80
CA GLY A 74 5.92 0.29 0.05
C GLY A 74 4.40 0.50 0.18
N GLY A 75 3.75 -0.24 1.09
CA GLY A 75 2.34 -0.07 1.46
C GLY A 75 1.36 -0.46 0.34
N THR A 76 0.10 -0.09 0.51
CA THR A 76 -0.99 -0.49 -0.41
C THR A 76 -0.78 -0.03 -1.85
N SER A 77 -0.01 1.04 -2.07
CA SER A 77 0.32 1.48 -3.44
C SER A 77 1.11 0.43 -4.22
N MET A 78 2.10 -0.21 -3.59
CA MET A 78 2.86 -1.30 -4.22
C MET A 78 2.01 -2.59 -4.29
N ALA A 79 1.14 -2.82 -3.30
CA ALA A 79 0.21 -3.95 -3.32
C ALA A 79 -0.76 -3.87 -4.52
N ASN A 80 -1.34 -2.71 -4.78
CA ASN A 80 -2.20 -2.48 -5.95
C ASN A 80 -1.45 -2.75 -7.26
N HIS A 81 -0.20 -2.30 -7.35
CA HIS A 81 0.63 -2.55 -8.54
C HIS A 81 0.89 -4.04 -8.75
N LEU A 82 1.31 -4.77 -7.71
CA LEU A 82 1.61 -6.20 -7.81
C LEU A 82 0.34 -7.02 -8.11
N ALA A 83 -0.78 -6.69 -7.47
CA ALA A 83 -2.06 -7.36 -7.71
C ALA A 83 -2.51 -7.18 -9.17
N MET A 84 -2.44 -5.95 -9.71
CA MET A 84 -2.76 -5.70 -11.12
C MET A 84 -1.77 -6.38 -12.07
N ALA A 85 -0.46 -6.35 -11.77
CA ALA A 85 0.55 -7.02 -12.58
C ALA A 85 0.33 -8.54 -12.68
N ALA A 86 -0.23 -9.15 -11.63
CA ALA A 86 -0.50 -10.58 -11.58
C ALA A 86 -1.86 -10.96 -12.20
N ALA A 87 -2.78 -10.01 -12.33
CA ALA A 87 -4.18 -10.28 -12.69
C ALA A 87 -4.63 -9.69 -14.03
N ILE A 88 -3.87 -8.77 -14.63
CA ILE A 88 -4.26 -8.03 -15.83
C ILE A 88 -3.22 -8.25 -16.94
N GLU A 89 -3.69 -8.55 -18.14
CA GLU A 89 -2.90 -8.61 -19.37
C GLU A 89 -3.32 -7.53 -20.37
N HIS A 90 -2.46 -7.28 -21.35
CA HIS A 90 -2.74 -6.30 -22.40
C HIS A 90 -3.96 -6.72 -23.24
N GLY A 91 -4.98 -5.87 -23.26
CA GLY A 91 -6.22 -6.12 -24.00
C GLY A 91 -7.40 -6.60 -23.14
N ASP A 92 -7.17 -6.82 -21.84
CA ASP A 92 -8.25 -7.16 -20.91
C ASP A 92 -9.24 -6.00 -20.74
N GLU A 93 -10.52 -6.35 -20.63
CA GLU A 93 -11.58 -5.43 -20.22
C GLU A 93 -11.74 -5.46 -18.71
N ILE A 94 -11.41 -4.34 -18.06
CA ILE A 94 -11.48 -4.20 -16.60
C ILE A 94 -12.54 -3.18 -16.18
N LEU A 95 -13.19 -3.43 -15.05
CA LEU A 95 -14.12 -2.50 -14.42
C LEU A 95 -13.46 -1.85 -13.21
N ILE A 96 -13.50 -0.51 -13.17
CA ILE A 96 -13.01 0.29 -12.04
C ILE A 96 -14.13 1.23 -11.61
N GLU A 97 -14.42 1.27 -10.30
CA GLU A 97 -15.45 2.13 -9.72
C GLU A 97 -15.18 3.63 -9.99
N GLN A 98 -16.22 4.46 -9.90
CA GLN A 98 -16.07 5.92 -9.98
C GLN A 98 -16.95 6.64 -8.94
N PRO A 99 -16.40 7.62 -8.18
CA PRO A 99 -14.99 8.03 -8.18
C PRO A 99 -14.08 6.96 -7.54
N THR A 100 -12.79 6.95 -7.90
CA THR A 100 -11.80 6.02 -7.33
C THR A 100 -10.49 6.71 -6.98
N TYR A 101 -9.60 5.97 -6.34
CA TYR A 101 -8.21 6.37 -6.13
C TYR A 101 -7.47 6.39 -7.47
N GLU A 102 -7.21 7.58 -8.01
CA GLU A 102 -6.65 7.77 -9.36
C GLU A 102 -5.38 6.95 -9.67
N PRO A 103 -4.47 6.64 -8.73
CA PRO A 103 -3.36 5.74 -8.99
C PRO A 103 -3.77 4.35 -9.50
N LEU A 104 -4.97 3.84 -9.17
CA LEU A 104 -5.50 2.60 -9.74
C LEU A 104 -5.71 2.72 -11.25
N LEU A 105 -6.20 3.86 -11.73
CA LEU A 105 -6.37 4.14 -13.16
C LEU A 105 -5.02 4.24 -13.87
N ALA A 106 -4.04 4.89 -13.23
CA ALA A 106 -2.70 5.04 -13.79
C ALA A 106 -1.97 3.69 -13.92
N VAL A 107 -2.13 2.79 -12.93
CA VAL A 107 -1.56 1.43 -12.98
C VAL A 107 -2.29 0.57 -14.01
N ALA A 108 -3.62 0.64 -14.07
CA ALA A 108 -4.39 -0.10 -15.09
C ALA A 108 -3.99 0.25 -16.53
N GLN A 109 -3.64 1.51 -16.80
CA GLN A 109 -3.18 1.96 -18.13
C GLN A 109 -1.71 1.63 -18.43
N TYR A 110 -0.98 1.09 -17.46
CA TYR A 110 0.42 0.68 -17.64
C TYR A 110 0.55 -0.71 -18.29
N PHE A 111 -0.37 -1.62 -17.97
CA PHE A 111 -0.48 -2.96 -18.56
C PHE A 111 -1.32 -2.92 -19.87
#